data_AF-A0A351UJG3-F1
#
_entry.id   AF-A0A351UJG3-F1
#
_cell.length_a   1.000
_cell.length_b   1.000
_cell.length_c   1.000
_cell.angle_alpha   90.00
_cell.angle_beta   90.00
_cell.angle_gamma   90.00
#
_symmetry.space_group_name_H-M   'P 1'
#
loop_
_entity.id
_entity.type
_entity.pdbx_description
1 polymer ?
#
loop_
_entity_poly.entity_id
_entity_poly.type
_entity_poly.pdbx_seq_one_letter_code
_entity_poly.pdbx_strand_id
1 'polypeptide(L)'
;DVPGKGEKPNTFSLMAGQVWSRMLHKMAKLNVRTPSAVCAIRGTEADIEQKDIMTVKVYEGHVDLTNSAGKQSLKAGEISTVSGAGGPTAPRVMSSAEKGSWQDGIDVKDIGKYLDKMGLSADGDKKLKLKVDKDGKAKDVEVKLKKKGK
;
A
#
# COMPACT_ATOMS: atom_id res chain seq x y z
N ASP A 1 0.31 -29.64 -16.51
CA ASP A 1 -0.42 -28.48 -15.95
C ASP A 1 -0.44 -28.52 -14.43
N VAL A 2 -0.06 -27.43 -13.77
CA VAL A 2 -0.29 -27.23 -12.32
C VAL A 2 -1.37 -26.16 -12.18
N PRO A 3 -2.54 -26.45 -11.60
CA PRO A 3 -3.64 -25.50 -11.49
C PRO A 3 -3.30 -24.34 -10.55
N GLY A 4 -3.55 -23.10 -11.00
CA GLY A 4 -3.87 -21.98 -10.10
C GLY A 4 -2.75 -21.42 -9.24
N LYS A 5 -1.62 -20.98 -9.81
CA LYS A 5 -0.70 -20.05 -9.12
C LYS A 5 -1.30 -18.65 -9.11
N GLY A 6 -2.40 -18.46 -8.38
CA GLY A 6 -2.93 -17.13 -8.07
C GLY A 6 -1.87 -16.33 -7.32
N GLU A 7 -1.53 -15.14 -7.80
CA GLU A 7 -0.74 -14.19 -7.02
C GLU A 7 -1.37 -14.07 -5.64
N LYS A 8 -0.61 -14.38 -4.58
CA LYS A 8 -1.07 -14.12 -3.22
C LYS A 8 -1.38 -12.62 -3.15
N PRO A 9 -2.61 -12.20 -2.82
CA PRO A 9 -2.93 -10.78 -2.73
C PRO A 9 -2.05 -10.15 -1.66
N ASN A 10 -1.32 -9.09 -2.03
CA ASN A 10 -0.54 -8.29 -1.08
C ASN A 10 -1.47 -7.76 -0.01
N THR A 11 -1.45 -8.37 1.17
CA THR A 11 -2.41 -8.13 2.25
C THR A 11 -1.65 -7.80 3.51
N PHE A 12 -2.08 -6.75 4.20
CA PHE A 12 -1.63 -6.36 5.53
C PHE A 12 -2.83 -6.36 6.47
N SER A 13 -2.71 -7.01 7.63
CA SER A 13 -3.77 -7.03 8.64
C SER A 13 -3.43 -6.04 9.75
N LEU A 14 -4.32 -5.07 9.99
CA LEU A 14 -4.22 -4.06 11.03
C LEU A 14 -5.37 -4.25 12.02
N MET A 15 -5.06 -4.70 13.24
CA MET A 15 -6.09 -4.93 14.26
C MET A 15 -6.46 -3.65 15.02
N ALA A 16 -5.47 -2.82 15.32
CA ALA A 16 -5.63 -1.50 15.92
C ALA A 16 -4.40 -0.65 15.56
N GLY A 17 -4.54 0.68 15.58
CA GLY A 17 -3.46 1.63 15.30
C GLY A 17 -3.58 2.25 13.92
N GLN A 18 -2.46 2.59 13.29
CA GLN A 18 -2.42 3.36 12.05
C GLN A 18 -1.41 2.76 11.08
N VAL A 19 -1.77 2.70 9.79
CA VAL A 19 -0.85 2.38 8.70
C VAL A 19 -0.94 3.45 7.63
N TRP A 20 0.21 4.04 7.32
CA TRP A 20 0.37 4.86 6.12
C TRP A 20 1.08 4.03 5.06
N SER A 21 0.59 4.12 3.83
CA SER A 21 1.16 3.40 2.69
C SER A 21 1.32 4.36 1.52
N ARG A 22 2.50 4.31 0.89
CA ARG A 22 2.81 5.04 -0.33
C ARG A 22 3.35 4.09 -1.37
N MET A 23 2.59 3.89 -2.44
CA MET A 23 2.98 2.97 -3.51
C MET A 23 3.98 3.64 -4.45
N LEU A 24 5.14 2.99 -4.64
CA LEU A 24 6.19 3.49 -5.55
C LEU A 24 5.87 3.24 -7.03
N HIS A 25 4.93 2.34 -7.31
CA HIS A 25 4.46 2.04 -8.66
C HIS A 25 2.93 2.10 -8.73
N LYS A 26 2.41 2.76 -9.79
CA LYS A 26 0.96 2.94 -10.00
C LYS A 26 0.17 1.63 -10.18
N MET A 27 0.84 0.52 -10.48
CA MET A 27 0.23 -0.80 -10.62
C MET A 27 0.28 -1.64 -9.34
N ALA A 28 0.97 -1.17 -8.30
CA ALA A 28 1.05 -1.88 -7.03
C ALA A 28 -0.32 -1.91 -6.34
N LYS A 29 -0.62 -3.04 -5.71
CA LYS A 29 -1.85 -3.28 -4.98
C LYS A 29 -1.51 -3.65 -3.55
N LEU A 30 -2.27 -3.14 -2.59
CA LEU A 30 -2.22 -3.52 -1.18
C LEU A 30 -3.65 -3.58 -0.64
N ASN A 31 -4.00 -4.67 0.04
CA ASN A 31 -5.22 -4.76 0.82
C ASN A 31 -4.89 -4.58 2.29
N VAL A 32 -5.40 -3.54 2.93
CA VAL A 32 -5.36 -3.40 4.39
C VAL A 32 -6.66 -3.97 4.95
N ARG A 33 -6.57 -5.07 5.71
CA ARG A 33 -7.73 -5.66 6.41
C ARG A 33 -7.75 -5.17 7.84
N THR A 34 -8.89 -4.67 8.26
CA THR A 34 -9.19 -4.28 9.64
C THR A 34 -10.45 -4.99 10.12
N PRO A 35 -10.77 -4.97 11.43
CA PRO A 35 -12.08 -5.40 11.92
C PRO A 35 -13.25 -4.67 11.27
N SER A 36 -13.10 -3.38 10.98
CA SER A 36 -14.19 -2.52 10.51
C SER A 36 -14.43 -2.65 9.00
N ALA A 37 -13.36 -2.77 8.20
CA ALA A 37 -13.45 -2.88 6.74
C ALA A 37 -12.13 -3.34 6.09
N VAL A 38 -12.21 -3.61 4.78
CA VAL A 38 -11.06 -3.83 3.91
C VAL A 38 -10.84 -2.58 3.04
N CYS A 39 -9.60 -2.08 3.03
CA CYS A 39 -9.16 -1.02 2.12
C CYS A 39 -8.33 -1.64 0.98
N ALA A 40 -8.82 -1.56 -0.25
CA ALA A 40 -8.06 -1.92 -1.44
C ALA A 40 -7.38 -0.68 -2.03
N ILE A 41 -6.06 -0.63 -1.90
CA ILE A 41 -5.20 0.49 -2.27
C ILE A 41 -4.50 0.14 -3.59
N ARG A 42 -4.63 0.98 -4.62
CA ARG A 42 -4.02 0.73 -5.94
C ARG A 42 -3.22 1.93 -6.44
N GLY A 43 -1.90 1.83 -6.46
CA GLY A 43 -1.03 2.92 -6.93
C GLY A 43 -1.28 4.25 -6.21
N THR A 44 -1.56 4.18 -4.90
CA THR A 44 -2.20 5.23 -4.11
C THR A 44 -1.38 5.50 -2.86
N GLU A 45 -1.41 6.74 -2.39
CA GLU A 45 -0.95 7.12 -1.06
C GLU A 45 -2.15 7.28 -0.13
N ALA A 46 -2.20 6.49 0.93
CA ALA A 46 -3.33 6.45 1.85
C ALA A 46 -2.89 6.19 3.29
N ASP A 47 -3.69 6.70 4.21
CA ASP A 47 -3.55 6.52 5.66
C ASP A 47 -4.84 5.90 6.21
N ILE A 48 -4.67 4.77 6.91
CA ILE A 48 -5.74 3.96 7.47
C ILE A 48 -5.51 3.87 8.96
N GLU A 49 -6.44 4.43 9.72
CA GLU A 49 -6.43 4.44 11.17
C GLU A 49 -7.59 3.59 11.71
N GLN A 50 -7.26 2.55 12.46
CA GLN A 50 -8.21 1.68 13.15
C GLN A 50 -8.21 2.00 14.65
N LYS A 51 -9.25 2.72 15.09
CA LYS A 51 -9.61 2.98 16.49
C LYS A 51 -11.08 2.57 16.70
N ASP A 52 -11.81 3.23 17.61
CA ASP A 52 -13.27 3.07 17.77
C ASP A 52 -14.02 3.41 16.48
N ILE A 53 -13.53 4.43 15.77
CA ILE A 53 -13.97 4.80 14.41
C ILE A 53 -12.78 4.59 13.49
N MET A 54 -12.95 3.73 12.49
CA MET A 54 -11.96 3.57 11.44
C MET A 54 -12.01 4.78 10.52
N THR A 55 -10.85 5.35 10.21
CA THR A 55 -10.71 6.50 9.32
C THR A 55 -9.78 6.16 8.16
N VAL A 56 -10.20 6.50 6.94
CA VAL A 56 -9.41 6.32 5.72
C VAL A 56 -9.23 7.67 5.05
N LYS A 57 -7.98 8.07 4.84
CA LYS A 57 -7.58 9.30 4.17
C LYS A 57 -6.80 8.96 2.90
N VAL A 58 -7.14 9.57 1.78
CA VAL A 58 -6.48 9.34 0.50
C VAL A 58 -5.75 10.60 0.06
N TYR A 59 -4.42 10.54 -0.05
CA TYR A 59 -3.60 11.67 -0.46
C TYR A 59 -3.34 11.66 -1.98
N GLU A 60 -3.10 10.49 -2.56
CA GLU A 60 -2.92 10.30 -4.01
C GLU A 60 -3.67 9.04 -4.46
N GLY A 61 -4.33 9.07 -5.62
CA GLY A 61 -4.95 7.89 -6.23
C GLY A 61 -6.38 7.61 -5.76
N HIS A 62 -6.71 6.34 -5.53
CA HIS A 62 -8.03 5.89 -5.06
C HIS A 62 -7.95 4.68 -4.11
N VAL A 63 -8.90 4.60 -3.17
CA VAL A 63 -9.08 3.48 -2.25
C VAL A 63 -10.52 2.98 -2.34
N ASP A 64 -10.69 1.68 -2.58
CA ASP A 64 -12.00 1.05 -2.39
C ASP A 64 -12.10 0.55 -0.95
N LEU A 65 -13.08 1.06 -0.21
CA LEU A 65 -13.36 0.73 1.18
C LEU A 65 -14.63 -0.12 1.22
N THR A 66 -14.55 -1.33 1.76
CA THR A 66 -15.68 -2.28 1.74
C THR A 66 -15.79 -3.07 3.04
N ASN A 67 -17.01 -3.23 3.52
CA ASN A 67 -17.38 -4.20 4.55
C ASN A 67 -18.72 -4.88 4.18
N SER A 68 -19.28 -5.68 5.09
CA SER A 68 -20.56 -6.38 4.86
C SER A 68 -21.77 -5.44 4.76
N ALA A 69 -21.68 -4.24 5.34
CA ALA A 69 -22.75 -3.25 5.37
C ALA A 69 -22.72 -2.28 4.18
N GLY A 70 -21.61 -2.20 3.44
CA GLY A 70 -21.53 -1.36 2.25
C GLY A 70 -20.14 -1.19 1.67
N LYS A 71 -20.07 -0.37 0.61
CA LYS A 71 -18.83 -0.03 -0.08
C LYS A 71 -18.80 1.46 -0.47
N GLN A 72 -17.60 2.03 -0.47
CA GLN A 72 -17.31 3.38 -0.96
C GLN A 72 -15.99 3.38 -1.72
N SER A 73 -15.86 4.29 -2.68
CA SER A 73 -14.60 4.50 -3.41
C SER A 73 -14.16 5.93 -3.18
N LEU A 74 -13.01 6.09 -2.55
CA LEU A 74 -12.44 7.38 -2.20
C LEU A 74 -11.39 7.78 -3.25
N LYS A 75 -11.33 9.06 -3.59
CA LYS A 75 -10.34 9.67 -4.46
C LYS A 75 -9.36 10.52 -3.65
N ALA A 76 -8.27 10.93 -4.30
CA ALA A 76 -7.31 11.88 -3.73
C ALA A 76 -8.00 13.11 -3.12
N GLY A 77 -7.62 13.45 -1.90
CA GLY A 77 -8.19 14.54 -1.11
C GLY A 77 -9.44 14.16 -0.31
N GLU A 78 -9.93 12.92 -0.40
CA GLU A 78 -11.14 12.47 0.30
C GLU A 78 -10.86 11.66 1.57
N ILE A 79 -11.85 11.66 2.45
CA ILE A 79 -11.92 10.91 3.70
C ILE A 79 -13.26 10.17 3.80
N SER A 80 -13.22 8.98 4.37
CA SER A 80 -14.39 8.20 4.78
C SER A 80 -14.12 7.54 6.12
N THR A 81 -15.19 7.21 6.84
CA THR A 81 -15.13 6.58 8.15
C THR A 81 -16.03 5.36 8.22
N VAL A 82 -15.70 4.44 9.12
CA VAL A 82 -16.54 3.29 9.47
C VAL A 82 -16.68 3.26 10.99
N SER A 83 -17.91 3.35 11.48
CA SER A 83 -18.24 3.31 12.91
C SER A 83 -19.07 2.07 13.24
N GLY A 84 -18.64 1.29 14.24
CA GLY A 84 -19.37 0.11 14.71
C GLY A 84 -19.68 -0.89 13.58
N ALA A 85 -20.93 -1.36 13.52
CA ALA A 85 -21.41 -2.30 12.50
C ALA A 85 -21.91 -1.62 11.20
N GLY A 86 -21.79 -0.29 11.09
CA GLY A 86 -22.25 0.47 9.93
C GLY A 86 -21.39 0.28 8.69
N GLY A 87 -21.93 0.66 7.53
CA GLY A 87 -21.17 0.75 6.29
C GLY A 87 -20.25 1.98 6.25
N PRO A 88 -19.32 2.05 5.29
CA PRO A 88 -18.49 3.24 5.13
C PRO A 88 -19.32 4.48 4.78
N THR A 89 -19.02 5.61 5.41
CA THR A 89 -19.69 6.89 5.14
C THR A 89 -19.38 7.38 3.73
N ALA A 90 -20.30 8.14 3.12
CA ALA A 90 -20.04 8.78 1.83
C ALA A 90 -18.71 9.57 1.88
N PRO A 91 -17.81 9.41 0.89
CA PRO A 91 -16.58 10.18 0.81
C PRO A 91 -16.87 11.67 0.83
N ARG A 92 -16.06 12.42 1.56
CA ARG A 92 -16.08 13.89 1.53
C ARG A 92 -14.67 14.43 1.40
N VAL A 93 -14.57 15.69 0.99
CA VAL A 93 -13.30 16.40 0.97
C VAL A 93 -12.73 16.49 2.39
N MET A 94 -11.45 16.17 2.53
CA MET A 94 -10.70 16.39 3.76
C MET A 94 -10.54 17.88 4.03
N SER A 95 -10.84 18.27 5.27
CA SER A 95 -10.46 19.59 5.78
C SER A 95 -8.93 19.69 5.94
N SER A 96 -8.43 20.92 6.06
CA SER A 96 -7.00 21.17 6.29
C SER A 96 -6.48 20.54 7.59
N ALA A 97 -7.32 20.45 8.64
CA ALA A 97 -6.94 19.82 9.90
C ALA A 97 -6.85 18.29 9.80
N GLU A 98 -7.57 17.67 8.85
CA GLU A 98 -7.57 16.22 8.66
C GLU A 98 -6.44 15.74 7.78
N LYS A 99 -5.97 16.58 6.85
CA LYS A 99 -4.75 16.38 6.08
C LYS A 99 -3.57 16.52 7.04
N GLY A 100 -3.19 15.40 7.67
CA GLY A 100 -2.00 15.36 8.50
C GLY A 100 -0.75 15.69 7.69
N SER A 101 0.26 16.25 8.36
CA SER A 101 1.59 16.54 7.78
C SER A 101 2.69 15.74 8.47
N TRP A 102 2.34 14.82 9.38
CA TRP A 102 3.31 14.01 10.12
C TRP A 102 4.12 13.10 9.18
N GLN A 103 3.52 12.74 8.04
CA GLN A 103 4.16 11.96 6.97
C GLN A 103 5.32 12.71 6.33
N ASP A 104 5.29 14.05 6.28
CA ASP A 104 6.33 14.89 5.67
C ASP A 104 7.65 14.81 6.44
N GLY A 105 7.59 14.44 7.72
CA GLY A 105 8.77 14.19 8.56
C GLY A 105 9.44 12.84 8.30
N ILE A 106 8.86 11.97 7.47
CA ILE A 106 9.43 10.66 7.13
C ILE A 106 10.38 10.84 5.94
N ASP A 107 11.69 10.88 6.20
CA ASP A 107 12.69 10.98 5.14
C ASP A 107 12.75 9.68 4.33
N VAL A 108 12.24 9.73 3.10
CA VAL A 108 12.19 8.62 2.13
C VAL A 108 13.60 8.23 1.63
N LYS A 109 14.68 8.93 2.01
CA LYS A 109 16.07 8.62 1.58
C LYS A 109 16.52 7.19 1.92
N ASP A 110 15.98 6.56 2.96
CA ASP A 110 16.29 5.15 3.23
C ASP A 110 15.53 4.20 2.30
N ILE A 111 14.33 4.58 1.84
CA ILE A 111 13.61 3.87 0.78
C ILE A 111 14.38 3.95 -0.54
N GLY A 112 14.98 5.10 -0.87
CA GLY A 112 15.85 5.25 -2.06
C GLY A 112 16.99 4.22 -2.06
N LYS A 113 17.73 4.11 -0.95
CA LYS A 113 18.77 3.08 -0.77
C LYS A 113 18.21 1.65 -0.86
N TYR A 114 17.01 1.41 -0.35
CA TYR A 114 16.34 0.11 -0.45
C TYR A 114 15.92 -0.21 -1.90
N LEU A 115 15.45 0.78 -2.66
CA LEU A 115 15.08 0.65 -4.06
C LEU A 115 16.30 0.43 -4.95
N ASP A 116 17.39 1.15 -4.69
CA ASP A 116 18.68 0.93 -5.34
C ASP A 116 19.21 -0.48 -5.06
N LYS A 117 19.11 -0.93 -3.80
CA LYS A 117 19.43 -2.31 -3.41
C LYS A 117 18.52 -3.32 -4.12
N MET A 118 17.25 -3.01 -4.36
CA MET A 118 16.31 -3.85 -5.11
C MET A 118 16.40 -3.67 -6.64
N GLY A 119 17.29 -2.80 -7.14
CA GLY A 119 17.45 -2.56 -8.58
C GLY A 119 16.20 -2.01 -9.28
N LEU A 120 15.35 -1.28 -8.56
CA LEU A 120 14.16 -0.60 -9.08
C LEU A 120 14.45 0.89 -9.24
N SER A 121 15.40 1.24 -10.12
CA SER A 121 15.59 2.65 -10.52
C SER A 121 14.49 3.08 -11.49
N ALA A 122 14.13 4.37 -11.45
CA ALA A 122 13.13 4.96 -12.35
C ALA A 122 13.48 4.79 -13.84
N ASP A 123 14.77 4.61 -14.15
CA ASP A 123 15.27 4.28 -15.48
C ASP A 123 15.30 2.77 -15.69
N GLY A 124 14.16 2.21 -16.12
CA GLY A 124 13.99 1.11 -17.09
C GLY A 124 14.70 -0.25 -16.96
N ASP A 125 15.77 -0.40 -16.19
CA ASP A 125 16.64 -1.57 -16.18
C ASP A 125 16.12 -2.62 -15.20
N LYS A 126 15.44 -3.64 -15.76
CA LYS A 126 14.80 -4.76 -15.06
C LYS A 126 15.80 -5.77 -14.49
N LYS A 127 16.68 -5.33 -13.60
CA LYS A 127 17.70 -6.16 -12.95
C LYS A 127 17.55 -6.11 -11.44
N LEU A 128 17.12 -7.21 -10.84
CA LEU A 128 17.03 -7.34 -9.39
C LEU A 128 18.40 -7.81 -8.87
N LYS A 129 19.09 -6.97 -8.09
CA LYS A 129 20.31 -7.37 -7.38
C LYS A 129 19.93 -7.82 -5.98
N LEU A 130 20.26 -9.06 -5.62
CA LEU A 130 20.00 -9.61 -4.29
C LEU A 130 21.34 -9.90 -3.62
N LYS A 131 21.56 -9.32 -2.45
CA LYS A 131 22.65 -9.73 -1.58
C LYS A 131 22.22 -10.98 -0.83
N VAL A 132 22.83 -12.11 -1.18
CA VAL A 132 22.63 -13.37 -0.44
C VAL A 132 23.86 -13.59 0.43
N ASP A 133 23.63 -13.66 1.74
CA ASP A 133 24.66 -14.13 2.66
C ASP A 133 24.52 -15.65 2.77
N LYS A 134 25.57 -16.34 2.30
CA LYS A 134 25.73 -17.77 2.50
C LYS A 134 27.13 -17.94 3.09
N ASP A 135 27.18 -18.45 4.31
CA ASP A 135 28.42 -18.79 5.01
C ASP A 135 29.36 -17.59 5.25
N GLY A 136 28.80 -16.42 5.58
CA GLY A 136 29.58 -15.23 5.98
C GLY A 136 30.29 -14.53 4.83
N LYS A 137 29.97 -14.89 3.58
CA LYS A 137 30.44 -14.19 2.37
C LYS A 137 29.24 -13.67 1.60
N ALA A 138 28.96 -12.38 1.75
CA ALA A 138 27.97 -11.68 0.94
C ALA A 138 28.35 -11.76 -0.55
N LYS A 139 27.46 -12.32 -1.37
CA LYS A 139 27.59 -12.29 -2.83
C LYS A 139 26.42 -11.52 -3.45
N ASP A 140 26.74 -10.66 -4.41
CA ASP A 140 25.74 -9.97 -5.22
C ASP A 140 25.23 -10.94 -6.30
N VAL A 141 23.94 -11.27 -6.26
CA VAL A 141 23.26 -12.08 -7.28
C VAL A 141 22.42 -11.16 -8.15
N GLU A 142 22.79 -11.00 -9.42
CA GLU A 142 22.01 -10.25 -10.40
C GLU A 142 21.03 -11.17 -11.12
N VAL A 143 19.72 -10.95 -10.93
CA VAL A 143 18.65 -11.66 -11.62
C VAL A 143 18.03 -10.74 -12.68
N LYS A 144 18.19 -11.11 -13.96
CA LYS A 144 17.50 -10.44 -15.07
C LYS A 144 16.04 -10.87 -15.11
N LEU A 145 15.12 -9.92 -14.90
CA LEU A 145 13.69 -10.19 -14.96
C LEU A 145 13.23 -10.23 -16.42
N LYS A 146 12.95 -11.43 -16.95
CA LYS A 146 12.34 -11.57 -18.27
C LYS A 146 10.86 -11.16 -18.22
N LYS A 147 10.44 -10.30 -19.15
CA LYS A 147 9.02 -9.99 -19.39
C LYS A 147 8.32 -11.31 -19.73
N LYS A 148 7.35 -11.73 -18.90
CA LYS A 148 6.52 -12.91 -19.22
C LYS A 148 5.79 -12.60 -20.53
N GLY A 149 6.02 -13.43 -21.55
CA GLY A 149 5.42 -13.30 -22.87
C GLY A 149 3.89 -13.30 -22.78
N LYS A 150 3.29 -12.60 -23.74
CA LYS A 150 1.85 -12.37 -23.87
C LYS A 150 1.08 -13.67 -24.05
#